data_AF-A0A6N6Q4J8-F1
#
_entry.id   AF-A0A6N6Q4J8-F1
#
_cell.length_a   1.000
_cell.length_b   1.000
_cell.length_c   1.000
_cell.angle_alpha   90.00
_cell.angle_beta   90.00
_cell.angle_gamma   90.00
#
_symmetry.space_group_name_H-M   'P 1'
#
loop_
_entity.id
_entity.type
_entity.pdbx_description
1 polymer ?
#
loop_
_entity_poly.entity_id
_entity_poly.type
_entity_poly.pdbx_seq_one_letter_code
_entity_poly.pdbx_strand_id
1 'polypeptide(L)'
;MLEKHGVACDLMHGFHWDKWTTGKPTERLALIPAGQEHILEQEDGKKRWVQVVTGLSRAFALCAASDEATEIRDDVSCFQALQAALGKHSTNHRKTPEQIDAAIRQPV
;
A
#
# COMPACT_ATOMS: atom_id res chain seq x y z
N MET A 1 -4.08 -1.43 17.26
CA MET A 1 -3.58 -2.05 16.01
C MET A 1 -4.75 -2.58 15.21
N LEU A 2 -5.53 -3.51 15.78
CA LEU A 2 -6.74 -4.11 15.18
C LEU A 2 -7.76 -3.09 14.67
N GLU A 3 -8.02 -2.01 15.41
CA GLU A 3 -8.93 -0.93 14.94
C GLU A 3 -8.50 -0.36 13.57
N LYS A 4 -7.20 -0.08 13.39
CA LYS A 4 -6.68 0.48 12.12
C LYS A 4 -6.63 -0.57 11.02
N HIS A 5 -6.44 -1.84 11.38
CA HIS A 5 -6.56 -2.96 10.45
C HIS A 5 -8.00 -3.10 9.94
N GLY A 6 -8.99 -3.02 10.83
CA GLY A 6 -10.41 -3.02 10.45
C GLY A 6 -10.78 -1.87 9.50
N VAL A 7 -10.29 -0.65 9.73
CA VAL A 7 -10.50 0.48 8.81
C VAL A 7 -9.82 0.27 7.45
N ALA A 8 -8.64 -0.36 7.42
CA ALA A 8 -7.99 -0.71 6.15
C ALA A 8 -8.78 -1.77 5.38
N CYS A 9 -9.33 -2.77 6.09
CA CYS A 9 -10.21 -3.78 5.49
C CYS A 9 -11.50 -3.17 4.95
N ASP A 10 -12.10 -2.21 5.66
CA ASP A 10 -13.30 -1.48 5.21
C ASP A 10 -13.04 -0.69 3.92
N LEU A 11 -11.88 -0.02 3.83
CA LEU A 11 -11.45 0.67 2.60
C LEU A 11 -11.19 -0.27 1.43
N MET A 12 -10.96 -1.56 1.67
CA MET A 12 -10.80 -2.57 0.62
C MET A 12 -12.06 -3.42 0.45
N HIS A 13 -13.17 -3.05 1.08
CA HIS A 13 -14.38 -3.84 1.02
C HIS A 13 -14.90 -3.92 -0.42
N GLY A 14 -15.12 -5.14 -0.90
CA GLY A 14 -15.46 -5.42 -2.30
C GLY A 14 -14.27 -5.72 -3.20
N PHE A 15 -13.03 -5.55 -2.71
CA PHE A 15 -11.82 -6.05 -3.36
C PHE A 15 -11.33 -7.32 -2.67
N HIS A 16 -11.04 -8.37 -3.45
CA HIS A 16 -10.52 -9.64 -2.91
C HIS A 16 -8.99 -9.68 -3.00
N TRP A 17 -8.30 -9.56 -1.87
CA TRP A 17 -6.83 -9.62 -1.80
C TRP A 17 -6.27 -10.97 -1.30
N ASP A 18 -7.09 -12.02 -1.16
CA ASP A 18 -6.69 -13.36 -0.68
C ASP A 18 -5.48 -13.93 -1.43
N LYS A 19 -5.38 -13.63 -2.73
CA LYS A 19 -4.26 -14.02 -3.59
C LYS A 19 -2.91 -13.46 -3.14
N TRP A 20 -2.88 -12.48 -2.23
CA TRP A 20 -1.67 -11.97 -1.62
C TRP A 20 -0.93 -13.04 -0.82
N THR A 21 -1.67 -13.89 -0.11
CA THR A 21 -1.11 -14.98 0.70
C THR A 21 -1.15 -16.31 -0.05
N THR A 22 -2.25 -16.60 -0.74
CA THR A 22 -2.48 -17.92 -1.36
C THR A 22 -1.95 -18.04 -2.79
N GLY A 23 -1.78 -16.91 -3.48
CA GLY A 23 -1.45 -16.86 -4.91
C GLY A 23 0.05 -16.95 -5.23
N LYS A 24 0.35 -17.20 -6.51
CA LYS A 24 1.72 -17.16 -7.05
C LYS A 24 2.28 -15.73 -7.01
N PRO A 25 3.62 -15.55 -7.03
CA PRO A 25 4.24 -14.22 -7.03
C PRO A 25 3.68 -13.28 -8.11
N THR A 26 3.38 -13.80 -9.30
CA THR A 26 2.78 -13.02 -10.40
C THR A 26 1.35 -12.58 -10.10
N GLU A 27 0.54 -13.42 -9.47
CA GLU A 27 -0.83 -13.07 -9.04
C GLU A 27 -0.78 -12.01 -7.94
N ARG A 28 0.15 -12.14 -6.97
CA ARG A 28 0.35 -11.14 -5.91
C ARG A 28 0.70 -9.76 -6.48
N LEU A 29 1.60 -9.72 -7.46
CA LEU A 29 1.99 -8.48 -8.13
C LEU A 29 0.84 -7.87 -8.95
N ALA A 30 -0.03 -8.70 -9.53
CA ALA A 30 -1.20 -8.25 -10.28
C ALA A 30 -2.28 -7.62 -9.39
N LEU A 31 -2.33 -7.96 -8.09
CA LEU A 31 -3.24 -7.32 -7.13
C LEU A 31 -2.92 -5.85 -6.89
N ILE A 32 -1.64 -5.46 -7.02
CA ILE A 32 -1.20 -4.11 -6.70
C ILE A 32 -1.91 -3.05 -7.57
N PRO A 33 -1.87 -3.10 -8.92
CA PRO A 33 -2.57 -2.11 -9.73
C PRO A 33 -4.09 -2.14 -9.50
N ALA A 34 -4.70 -3.32 -9.42
CA ALA A 34 -6.14 -3.44 -9.22
C ALA A 34 -6.60 -2.88 -7.86
N GLY A 35 -5.82 -3.10 -6.80
CA GLY A 35 -6.08 -2.53 -5.48
C GLY A 35 -5.85 -1.01 -5.44
N GLN A 36 -4.88 -0.50 -6.19
CA GLN A 36 -4.69 0.95 -6.33
C GLN A 36 -5.89 1.62 -6.98
N GLU A 37 -6.42 1.05 -8.06
CA GLU A 37 -7.62 1.56 -8.74
C GLU A 37 -8.80 1.60 -7.78
N HIS A 38 -9.07 0.49 -7.09
CA HIS A 38 -10.15 0.40 -6.09
C HIS A 38 -10.07 1.48 -4.99
N ILE A 39 -8.86 1.79 -4.51
CA ILE A 39 -8.64 2.85 -3.52
C ILE A 39 -8.83 4.25 -4.13
N LEU A 40 -8.42 4.44 -5.40
CA LEU A 40 -8.50 5.73 -6.08
C LEU A 40 -9.92 6.08 -6.55
N GLU A 41 -10.77 5.08 -6.76
CA GLU A 41 -12.20 5.28 -7.07
C GLU A 41 -13.00 5.86 -5.90
N GLN A 42 -12.48 5.77 -4.67
CA GLN A 42 -13.13 6.28 -3.47
C GLN A 42 -12.81 7.76 -3.21
N GLU A 43 -13.75 8.47 -2.59
CA GLU A 43 -13.56 9.86 -2.17
C GLU A 43 -12.43 9.98 -1.13
N ASP A 44 -11.47 10.86 -1.42
CA ASP A 44 -10.22 11.03 -0.67
C ASP A 44 -9.44 9.71 -0.44
N GLY A 45 -9.70 8.66 -1.23
CA GLY A 45 -9.31 7.29 -0.90
C GLY A 45 -7.81 7.11 -0.71
N LYS A 46 -6.99 7.74 -1.56
CA LYS A 46 -5.53 7.75 -1.38
C LYS A 46 -5.08 8.40 -0.06
N LYS A 47 -5.64 9.55 0.30
CA LYS A 47 -5.28 10.28 1.52
C LYS A 47 -5.66 9.46 2.74
N ARG A 48 -6.88 8.91 2.75
CA ARG A 48 -7.40 8.03 3.80
C ARG A 48 -6.54 6.77 3.93
N TRP A 49 -6.21 6.13 2.82
CA TRP A 49 -5.37 4.94 2.79
C TRP A 49 -4.00 5.17 3.43
N VAL A 50 -3.29 6.23 3.00
CA VAL A 50 -1.96 6.55 3.56
C VAL A 50 -2.04 6.82 5.06
N GLN A 51 -3.05 7.54 5.53
CA GLN A 51 -3.21 7.81 6.96
C GLN A 51 -3.45 6.54 7.77
N VAL A 52 -4.35 5.67 7.31
CA VAL A 52 -4.70 4.42 7.98
C VAL A 52 -3.53 3.44 8.00
N VAL A 53 -2.92 3.16 6.84
CA VAL A 53 -1.83 2.17 6.72
C VAL A 53 -0.57 2.65 7.43
N THR A 54 -0.28 3.96 7.44
CA THR A 54 0.83 4.52 8.23
C THR A 54 0.60 4.33 9.72
N GLY A 55 -0.61 4.61 10.20
CA GLY A 55 -0.98 4.40 11.60
C GLY A 55 -0.94 2.92 11.99
N LEU A 56 -1.42 2.04 11.12
CA LEU A 56 -1.38 0.59 11.30
C LEU A 56 0.06 0.08 11.38
N SER A 57 0.92 0.50 10.45
CA SER A 57 2.34 0.10 10.40
C SER A 57 3.09 0.48 11.68
N ARG A 58 2.84 1.69 12.21
CA ARG A 58 3.42 2.14 13.49
C ARG A 58 2.94 1.30 14.66
N ALA A 59 1.63 1.04 14.73
CA ALA A 59 1.06 0.20 15.79
C ALA A 59 1.56 -1.26 15.69
N PHE A 60 1.72 -1.78 14.48
CA PHE A 60 2.25 -3.12 14.22
C PHE A 60 3.69 -3.25 14.72
N ALA A 61 4.55 -2.27 14.43
CA ALA A 61 5.93 -2.28 14.90
C ALA A 61 6.05 -2.34 16.44
N LEU A 62 5.09 -1.77 17.17
CA LEU A 62 5.07 -1.80 18.64
C LEU A 62 4.61 -3.15 19.22
N CYS A 63 3.84 -3.94 18.46
CA CYS A 63 3.24 -5.19 18.92
C CYS A 63 3.67 -6.39 18.06
N ALA A 64 4.75 -6.29 17.30
CA ALA A 64 5.12 -7.26 16.25
C ALA A 64 5.36 -8.70 16.76
N ALA A 65 5.60 -8.88 18.07
CA ALA A 65 5.83 -10.17 18.71
C ALA A 65 4.55 -10.80 19.30
N SER A 66 3.40 -10.12 19.25
CA SER A 66 2.12 -10.62 19.75
C SER A 66 1.47 -11.58 18.75
N ASP A 67 0.68 -12.54 19.24
CA ASP A 67 -0.10 -13.47 18.40
C ASP A 67 -1.01 -12.72 17.41
N GLU A 68 -1.74 -11.71 17.90
CA GLU A 68 -2.60 -10.84 17.07
C GLU A 68 -1.84 -10.17 15.91
N ALA A 69 -0.57 -9.84 16.13
CA ALA A 69 0.27 -9.24 15.10
C ALA A 69 0.77 -10.26 14.08
N THR A 70 0.91 -11.52 14.48
CA THR A 70 1.23 -12.61 13.56
C THR A 70 0.04 -12.88 12.64
N GLU A 71 -1.18 -12.83 13.16
CA GLU A 71 -2.41 -13.05 12.38
C GLU A 71 -2.62 -12.02 11.27
N ILE A 72 -2.35 -10.73 11.54
CA ILE A 72 -2.55 -9.67 10.54
C ILE A 72 -1.29 -9.35 9.71
N ARG A 73 -0.18 -10.07 9.93
CA ARG A 73 1.12 -9.76 9.30
C ARG A 73 1.03 -9.70 7.79
N ASP A 74 0.38 -10.70 7.20
CA ASP A 74 0.24 -10.80 5.75
C ASP A 74 -0.60 -9.64 5.20
N ASP A 75 -1.72 -9.31 5.84
CA ASP A 75 -2.54 -8.15 5.47
C ASP A 75 -1.75 -6.85 5.53
N VAL A 76 -1.01 -6.63 6.62
CA VAL A 76 -0.17 -5.43 6.78
C VAL A 76 0.87 -5.33 5.66
N SER A 77 1.48 -6.45 5.27
CA SER A 77 2.44 -6.47 4.16
C SER A 77 1.78 -6.14 2.82
N CYS A 78 0.56 -6.61 2.58
CA CYS A 78 -0.23 -6.26 1.39
C CYS A 78 -0.53 -4.76 1.35
N PHE A 79 -1.03 -4.23 2.46
CA PHE A 79 -1.43 -2.83 2.55
C PHE A 79 -0.25 -1.88 2.39
N GLN A 80 0.90 -2.25 2.93
CA GLN A 80 2.15 -1.50 2.73
C GLN A 80 2.60 -1.50 1.27
N ALA A 81 2.47 -2.63 0.57
CA ALA A 81 2.81 -2.72 -0.86
C ALA A 81 1.90 -1.82 -1.71
N LEU A 82 0.59 -1.83 -1.43
CA LEU A 82 -0.39 -0.92 -2.06
C LEU A 82 -0.08 0.55 -1.76
N GLN A 83 0.20 0.88 -0.50
CA GLN A 83 0.57 2.25 -0.11
C GLN A 83 1.83 2.73 -0.85
N ALA A 84 2.85 1.88 -0.96
CA ALA A 84 4.08 2.22 -1.69
C ALA A 84 3.82 2.44 -3.18
N ALA A 85 2.95 1.64 -3.79
CA ALA A 85 2.56 1.78 -5.19
C ALA A 85 1.74 3.07 -5.43
N LEU A 86 0.82 3.42 -4.54
CA LEU A 86 0.08 4.69 -4.57
C LEU A 86 1.02 5.91 -4.47
N GLY A 87 2.08 5.80 -3.65
CA GLY A 87 3.13 6.83 -3.56
C GLY A 87 3.83 7.05 -4.90
N LYS A 88 4.21 5.96 -5.57
CA LYS A 88 4.87 5.97 -6.91
C LYS A 88 3.94 6.45 -8.04
N HIS A 89 2.65 6.14 -7.97
CA HIS A 89 1.69 6.64 -8.97
C HIS A 89 1.64 8.18 -8.99
N SER A 90 1.73 8.81 -7.82
CA SER A 90 1.84 10.28 -7.70
C SER A 90 3.09 10.85 -8.35
N THR A 91 4.24 10.18 -8.22
CA THR A 91 5.49 10.68 -8.79
C THR A 91 5.52 10.50 -10.31
N ASN A 92 4.89 9.46 -10.84
CA ASN A 92 4.78 9.25 -12.29
C ASN A 92 3.84 10.27 -12.96
N HIS A 93 2.82 10.77 -12.24
CA HIS A 93 1.95 11.85 -12.72
C HIS A 93 2.52 13.27 -12.48
N ARG A 94 3.57 13.40 -11.66
CA ARG A 94 4.21 14.68 -11.29
C ARG A 94 5.56 14.92 -11.98
N LYS A 95 6.05 13.96 -12.77
CA LYS A 95 7.21 14.19 -13.65
C LYS A 95 6.74 14.91 -14.91
N THR A 96 6.63 16.24 -14.82
CA THR A 96 6.77 17.08 -16.02
C THR A 96 8.16 16.82 -16.63
N PRO A 97 8.33 16.92 -17.96
CA PRO A 97 9.57 16.58 -18.67
C PRO A 97 10.83 17.32 -18.14
N GLU A 98 10.64 18.39 -17.37
CA GLU A 98 11.69 19.24 -16.82
C GLU A 98 12.53 18.57 -15.70
N GLN A 99 12.09 17.47 -15.10
CA GLN A 99 12.85 16.77 -14.04
C GLN A 99 13.70 15.60 -14.55
N ILE A 100 13.59 15.21 -15.82
CA ILE A 100 14.41 14.14 -16.40
C ILE A 100 15.84 14.62 -16.74
N ASP A 101 16.05 15.93 -16.93
CA ASP A 101 17.36 16.50 -17.26
C ASP A 101 18.34 16.54 -16.07
N ALA A 102 17.85 16.46 -14.82
CA ALA A 102 18.71 16.62 -13.63
C ALA A 102 19.47 15.36 -13.20
N ALA A 103 19.22 14.18 -13.81
CA ALA A 103 19.87 12.93 -13.43
C ALA A 103 21.10 12.56 -14.28
N ILE A 104 21.45 13.37 -15.29
CA ILE A 104 22.65 13.16 -16.13
C ILE A 104 23.71 14.21 -15.82
N ARG A 105 24.15 14.28 -14.56
CA ARG A 105 25.42 14.92 -14.19
C ARG A 105 26.09 14.11 -13.08
N GLN A 106 26.63 12.96 -13.47
CA GLN A 106 27.73 12.37 -12.72
C GLN A 106 29.02 13.01 -13.22
N PRO A 107 29.73 13.85 -12.44
CA PRO A 107 31.11 14.14 -12.73
C PRO A 107 31.98 12.96 -12.28
N VAL A 108 32.85 12.59 -13.20
CA VAL A 108 34.06 11.77 -13.08
C VAL A 108 34.99 12.25 -11.96
#